data_AF-A0A087TX50-F1
#
_entry.id   AF-A0A087TX50-F1
#
_cell.length_a   1.000
_cell.length_b   1.000
_cell.length_c   1.000
_cell.angle_alpha   90.00
_cell.angle_beta   90.00
_cell.angle_gamma   90.00
#
_symmetry.space_group_name_H-M   'P 1'
#
loop_
_entity.id
_entity.type
_entity.pdbx_description
1 polymer ?
#
loop_
_entity_poly.entity_id
_entity_poly.type
_entity_poly.pdbx_seq_one_letter_code
_entity_poly.pdbx_strand_id
1 'polypeptide(L)'
;MDFLVKDVEEIGENSKRSEIYLQILDNIFKTIAIFPSDYEKTLQIFLRSLVTNSLKCILRALEPGNYLKLLNSLFTSVGNGDFSILSEELVPILPYMLRDFNSWQTVPKNEKFVYQVLELCLSIPVPFKALIPYVSLIMRPIVSALSGPQSLILQAMQTLEAFVDNLEADYLYECILPVKDELMQGIYSALRSSANDINQIAFRILGKIGKENRTYLMKPQKVEHNTNGP
;
A
#
# COMPACT_ATOMS: atom_id res chain seq x y z
N MET A 1 16.02 11.53 18.81
CA MET A 1 14.70 11.00 18.40
C MET A 1 13.58 11.74 19.12
N ASP A 2 13.58 11.84 20.46
CA ASP A 2 12.54 12.53 21.24
C ASP A 2 12.21 13.95 20.76
N PHE A 3 13.22 14.74 20.41
CA PHE A 3 13.03 16.11 19.89
C PHE A 3 12.27 16.11 18.54
N LEU A 4 12.65 15.22 17.61
CA LEU A 4 12.05 15.13 16.29
C LEU A 4 10.61 14.59 16.33
N VAL A 5 10.29 13.73 17.31
CA VAL A 5 8.94 13.17 17.50
C VAL A 5 7.97 14.19 18.10
N LYS A 6 8.47 15.12 18.92
CA LYS A 6 7.67 16.22 19.49
C LYS A 6 7.28 17.27 18.44
N ASP A 7 8.16 17.50 17.47
CA ASP A 7 7.96 18.50 16.40
C ASP A 7 7.30 17.91 15.14
N VAL A 8 6.72 16.70 15.20
CA VAL A 8 6.09 16.05 14.04
C VAL A 8 5.00 16.92 13.41
N GLU A 9 4.29 17.73 14.21
CA GLU A 9 3.27 18.66 13.71
C GLU A 9 3.84 19.75 12.78
N GLU A 10 5.11 20.13 12.93
CA GLU A 10 5.76 21.15 12.09
C GLU A 10 6.11 20.62 10.69
N ILE A 11 6.14 19.29 10.48
CA ILE A 11 6.47 18.66 9.18
C ILE A 11 5.41 18.99 8.11
N GLY A 12 4.17 19.24 8.54
CA GLY A 12 3.05 19.59 7.66
C GLY A 12 3.11 20.98 7.06
N GLU A 13 4.06 21.81 7.47
CA GLU A 13 4.27 23.16 6.95
C GLU A 13 5.10 23.16 5.66
N ASN A 14 4.89 24.16 4.82
CA ASN A 14 5.73 24.41 3.64
C ASN A 14 6.91 25.33 4.01
N SER A 15 7.88 24.79 4.75
CA SER A 15 9.03 25.56 5.23
C SER A 15 10.34 24.82 4.99
N LYS A 16 11.44 25.56 4.87
CA LYS A 16 12.80 24.97 4.79
C LYS A 16 13.11 24.09 6.02
N ARG A 17 12.44 24.37 7.14
CA ARG A 17 12.54 23.56 8.35
C ARG A 17 11.93 22.18 8.12
N SER A 18 10.72 22.08 7.58
CA SER A 18 10.10 20.76 7.32
C SER A 18 10.93 19.90 6.35
N GLU A 19 11.55 20.50 5.33
CA GLU A 19 12.48 19.79 4.43
C GLU A 19 13.70 19.22 5.17
N ILE A 20 14.33 20.01 6.04
CA ILE A 20 15.48 19.56 6.84
C ILE A 20 15.08 18.44 7.80
N TYR A 21 13.93 18.57 8.46
CA TYR A 21 13.43 17.52 9.37
C TYR A 21 13.18 16.21 8.62
N LEU A 22 12.58 16.25 7.44
CA LEU A 22 12.40 15.06 6.59
C LEU A 22 13.74 14.41 6.20
N GLN A 23 14.74 15.21 5.81
CA GLN A 23 16.06 14.69 5.46
C GLN A 23 16.76 14.03 6.67
N ILE A 24 16.66 14.63 7.85
CA ILE A 24 17.24 14.06 9.08
C ILE A 24 16.56 12.72 9.40
N LEU A 25 15.23 12.66 9.35
CA LEU A 25 14.47 11.45 9.63
C LEU A 25 14.77 10.34 8.62
N ASP A 26 14.81 10.67 7.33
CA ASP A 26 15.17 9.75 6.25
C ASP A 26 16.59 9.17 6.44
N ASN A 27 17.56 10.01 6.83
CA ASN A 27 18.92 9.57 7.14
C ASN A 27 18.99 8.68 8.39
N ILE A 28 18.18 8.98 9.41
CA ILE A 28 18.07 8.14 10.61
C ILE A 28 17.54 6.76 10.22
N PHE A 29 16.45 6.68 9.44
CA PHE A 29 15.91 5.40 9.01
C PHE A 29 16.91 4.59 8.19
N LYS A 30 17.58 5.22 7.22
CA LYS A 30 18.63 4.59 6.42
C LYS A 30 19.79 4.07 7.28
N THR A 31 20.19 4.80 8.31
CA THR A 31 21.27 4.38 9.22
C THR A 31 20.82 3.18 10.05
N ILE A 32 19.58 3.17 10.53
CA ILE A 32 19.02 2.03 11.27
C ILE A 32 18.97 0.78 10.38
N ALA A 33 18.57 0.92 9.11
CA ALA A 33 18.59 -0.16 8.13
C ALA A 33 19.99 -0.78 7.94
N ILE A 34 21.06 -0.01 8.10
CA ILE A 34 22.45 -0.48 8.01
C ILE A 34 22.90 -1.16 9.31
N PHE A 35 22.42 -0.72 10.47
CA PHE A 35 22.85 -1.18 11.80
C PHE A 35 21.67 -1.67 12.66
N PRO A 36 20.98 -2.76 12.28
CA PRO A 36 19.73 -3.18 12.92
C PRO A 36 19.90 -3.57 14.40
N SER A 37 20.98 -4.27 14.76
CA SER A 37 21.21 -4.85 16.09
C SER A 37 21.23 -3.82 17.23
N ASP A 38 21.67 -2.60 16.94
CA ASP A 38 21.92 -1.59 17.97
C ASP A 38 20.78 -0.59 18.11
N TYR A 39 19.97 -0.40 17.06
CA TYR A 39 19.00 0.70 16.98
C TYR A 39 17.53 0.28 16.86
N GLU A 40 17.24 -1.00 16.61
CA GLU A 40 15.86 -1.48 16.45
C GLU A 40 14.98 -1.17 17.68
N LYS A 41 15.47 -1.48 18.89
CA LYS A 41 14.75 -1.18 20.15
C LYS A 41 14.53 0.30 20.39
N THR A 42 15.51 1.14 20.00
CA THR A 42 15.39 2.58 20.13
C THR A 42 14.30 3.10 19.20
N LEU A 43 14.25 2.64 17.95
CA LEU A 43 13.21 3.03 17.00
C LEU A 43 11.84 2.51 17.41
N GLN A 44 11.74 1.29 17.95
CA GLN A 44 10.48 0.69 18.40
C GLN A 44 9.70 1.63 19.33
N ILE A 45 10.37 2.25 20.30
CA ILE A 45 9.77 3.17 21.28
C ILE A 45 9.06 4.35 20.57
N PHE A 46 9.63 4.83 19.48
CA PHE A 46 9.13 6.00 18.75
C PHE A 46 8.20 5.65 17.59
N LEU A 47 8.31 4.44 17.04
CA LEU A 47 7.65 4.02 15.80
C LEU A 47 6.15 4.26 15.85
N ARG A 48 5.49 3.71 16.89
CA ARG A 48 4.03 3.83 17.04
C ARG A 48 3.59 5.29 17.16
N SER A 49 4.29 6.08 17.96
CA SER A 49 3.96 7.50 18.14
C SER A 49 4.16 8.27 16.84
N LEU A 50 5.25 8.03 16.14
CA LEU A 50 5.58 8.70 14.89
C LEU A 50 4.55 8.40 13.80
N VAL A 51 4.22 7.12 13.61
CA VAL A 51 3.21 6.70 12.63
C VAL A 51 1.84 7.28 12.98
N THR A 52 1.40 7.11 14.23
CA THR A 52 0.07 7.57 14.66
C THR A 52 -0.08 9.08 14.57
N ASN A 53 0.93 9.85 14.99
CA ASN A 53 0.89 11.31 14.93
C ASN A 53 0.94 11.80 13.48
N SER A 54 1.77 11.19 12.63
CA SER A 54 1.82 11.52 11.21
C SER A 54 0.47 11.29 10.54
N LEU A 55 -0.17 10.13 10.76
CA LEU A 55 -1.48 9.81 10.20
C LEU A 55 -2.56 10.82 10.60
N LYS A 56 -2.58 11.24 11.87
CA LYS A 56 -3.51 12.27 12.38
C LYS A 56 -3.31 13.64 11.71
N CYS A 57 -2.09 13.95 11.27
CA CYS A 57 -1.75 15.25 10.71
C CYS A 57 -1.97 15.34 9.19
N ILE A 58 -1.90 14.22 8.44
CA ILE A 58 -1.96 14.19 6.97
C ILE A 58 -3.10 15.03 6.40
N LEU A 59 -4.35 14.81 6.83
CA LEU A 59 -5.50 15.50 6.25
C LEU A 59 -5.58 16.98 6.66
N ARG A 60 -4.99 17.35 7.80
CA ARG A 60 -5.03 18.68 8.41
C ARG A 60 -3.88 19.58 7.95
N ALA A 61 -2.81 18.99 7.43
CA ALA A 61 -1.60 19.67 7.01
C ALA A 61 -1.81 20.55 5.78
N LEU A 62 -1.02 21.63 5.70
CA LEU A 62 -0.88 22.43 4.48
C LEU A 62 -0.22 21.61 3.37
N GLU A 63 0.82 20.84 3.72
CA GLU A 63 1.54 19.94 2.82
C GLU A 63 1.44 18.46 3.28
N PRO A 64 0.33 17.76 2.99
CA PRO A 64 0.12 16.36 3.36
C PRO A 64 1.20 15.42 2.82
N GLY A 65 1.78 15.77 1.67
CA GLY A 65 2.80 14.98 0.99
C GLY A 65 4.07 14.80 1.83
N ASN A 66 4.37 15.70 2.77
CA ASN A 66 5.52 15.58 3.65
C ASN A 66 5.37 14.40 4.61
N TYR A 67 4.20 14.23 5.23
CA TYR A 67 3.91 13.08 6.08
C TYR A 67 3.88 11.77 5.29
N LEU A 68 3.31 11.77 4.09
CA LEU A 68 3.31 10.59 3.23
C LEU A 68 4.74 10.16 2.84
N LYS A 69 5.61 11.12 2.50
CA LYS A 69 7.04 10.84 2.24
C LYS A 69 7.75 10.28 3.48
N LEU A 70 7.49 10.85 4.65
CA LEU A 70 8.06 10.38 5.91
C LEU A 70 7.68 8.92 6.19
N LEU A 71 6.38 8.62 6.11
CA LEU A 71 5.88 7.26 6.33
C LEU A 71 6.40 6.29 5.28
N ASN A 72 6.50 6.71 4.02
CA ASN A 72 7.02 5.86 2.96
C ASN A 72 8.52 5.53 3.17
N SER A 73 9.33 6.52 3.56
CA SER A 73 10.75 6.29 3.89
C SER A 73 10.89 5.33 5.08
N LEU A 74 10.08 5.53 6.13
CA LEU A 74 10.04 4.63 7.29
C LEU A 74 9.65 3.20 6.89
N PHE A 75 8.56 3.03 6.14
CA PHE A 75 8.07 1.72 5.73
C PHE A 75 9.05 1.00 4.82
N THR A 76 9.66 1.72 3.88
CA THR A 76 10.73 1.18 3.02
C THR A 76 11.93 0.71 3.84
N SER A 77 12.33 1.52 4.84
CA SER A 77 13.44 1.18 5.72
C SER A 77 13.18 -0.07 6.57
N VAL A 78 11.96 -0.22 7.08
CA VAL A 78 11.57 -1.40 7.88
C VAL A 78 11.38 -2.62 6.99
N GLY A 79 10.75 -2.47 5.82
CA GLY A 79 10.47 -3.58 4.90
C GLY A 79 11.71 -4.16 4.19
N ASN A 80 12.75 -3.36 4.00
CA ASN A 80 14.01 -3.82 3.41
C ASN A 80 14.96 -4.49 4.43
N GLY A 81 14.71 -4.33 5.73
CA GLY A 81 15.55 -4.90 6.78
C GLY A 81 14.93 -6.11 7.45
N ASP A 82 15.74 -6.87 8.19
CA ASP A 82 15.26 -7.99 9.02
C ASP A 82 14.75 -7.48 10.38
N PHE A 83 13.72 -6.63 10.34
CA PHE A 83 13.18 -5.94 11.51
C PHE A 83 11.88 -6.56 12.00
N SER A 84 11.98 -7.77 12.55
CA SER A 84 10.81 -8.48 13.08
C SER A 84 10.11 -7.69 14.20
N ILE A 85 10.86 -6.99 15.06
CA ILE A 85 10.28 -6.26 16.20
C ILE A 85 9.49 -5.04 15.70
N LEU A 86 10.04 -4.29 14.74
CA LEU A 86 9.36 -3.11 14.19
C LEU A 86 8.12 -3.49 13.37
N SER A 87 8.19 -4.61 12.64
CA SER A 87 7.06 -5.11 11.88
C SER A 87 5.91 -5.53 12.79
N GLU A 88 6.21 -6.21 13.90
CA GLU A 88 5.21 -6.59 14.93
C GLU A 88 4.59 -5.37 15.62
N GLU A 89 5.35 -4.29 15.82
CA GLU A 89 4.86 -3.05 16.43
C GLU A 89 3.79 -2.35 15.57
N LEU A 90 3.80 -2.56 14.25
CA LEU A 90 2.81 -2.01 13.32
C LEU A 90 1.50 -2.82 13.29
N VAL A 91 1.51 -4.10 13.68
CA VAL A 91 0.34 -4.99 13.60
C VAL A 91 -0.87 -4.43 14.37
N PRO A 92 -0.74 -3.91 15.61
CA PRO A 92 -1.89 -3.38 16.34
C PRO A 92 -2.51 -2.12 15.73
N ILE A 93 -1.75 -1.36 14.94
CA ILE A 93 -2.23 -0.14 14.28
C ILE A 93 -2.68 -0.37 12.83
N LEU A 94 -2.32 -1.51 12.23
CA LEU A 94 -2.66 -1.92 10.86
C LEU A 94 -4.14 -1.70 10.48
N PRO A 95 -5.15 -2.09 11.31
CA PRO A 95 -6.55 -1.94 10.92
C PRO A 95 -6.95 -0.47 10.76
N TYR A 96 -6.38 0.41 11.59
CA TYR A 96 -6.63 1.85 11.53
C TYR A 96 -5.97 2.45 10.30
N MET A 97 -4.72 2.08 10.02
CA MET A 97 -3.99 2.52 8.83
C MET A 97 -4.75 2.15 7.54
N LEU A 98 -5.15 0.90 7.39
CA LEU A 98 -5.87 0.43 6.19
C LEU A 98 -7.23 1.13 6.02
N ARG A 99 -7.95 1.38 7.12
CA ARG A 99 -9.22 2.11 7.07
C ARG A 99 -9.01 3.56 6.64
N ASP A 100 -8.02 4.23 7.22
CA ASP A 100 -7.67 5.61 6.90
C ASP A 100 -7.26 5.71 5.42
N PHE A 101 -6.36 4.86 4.95
CA PHE A 101 -5.92 4.83 3.55
C PHE A 101 -7.08 4.57 2.57
N ASN A 102 -8.01 3.68 2.90
CA ASN A 102 -9.22 3.47 2.10
C ASN A 102 -10.12 4.70 2.06
N SER A 103 -10.26 5.42 3.18
CA SER A 103 -11.06 6.65 3.22
C SER A 103 -10.39 7.80 2.46
N TRP A 104 -9.06 7.86 2.43
CA TRP A 104 -8.32 8.97 1.82
C TRP A 104 -8.28 8.91 0.30
N GLN A 105 -8.52 7.73 -0.29
CA GLN A 105 -8.66 7.57 -1.74
C GLN A 105 -9.82 8.38 -2.33
N THR A 106 -10.87 8.65 -1.55
CA THR A 106 -12.05 9.40 -2.02
C THR A 106 -11.99 10.88 -1.67
N VAL A 107 -10.94 11.35 -0.97
CA VAL A 107 -10.81 12.75 -0.59
C VAL A 107 -10.47 13.59 -1.81
N PRO A 108 -11.21 14.68 -2.09
CA PRO A 108 -10.92 15.57 -3.22
C PRO A 108 -9.68 16.43 -2.92
N LYS A 109 -8.48 15.86 -3.10
CA LYS A 109 -7.20 16.59 -3.10
C LYS A 109 -6.64 16.65 -4.52
N ASN A 110 -5.83 15.66 -4.91
CA ASN A 110 -5.27 15.49 -6.24
C ASN A 110 -4.88 14.03 -6.48
N GLU A 111 -4.71 13.64 -7.74
CA GLU A 111 -4.31 12.27 -8.11
C GLU A 111 -2.97 11.87 -7.48
N LYS A 112 -2.03 12.81 -7.42
CA LYS A 112 -0.71 12.58 -6.80
C LYS A 112 -0.82 12.13 -5.35
N PHE A 113 -1.68 12.76 -4.55
CA PHE A 113 -1.93 12.40 -3.16
C PHE A 113 -2.53 11.00 -3.07
N VAL A 114 -3.51 10.69 -3.92
CA VAL A 114 -4.12 9.35 -3.97
C VAL A 114 -3.07 8.29 -4.30
N TYR A 115 -2.21 8.52 -5.30
CA TYR A 115 -1.12 7.59 -5.62
C TYR A 115 -0.15 7.39 -4.46
N GLN A 116 0.26 8.46 -3.77
CA GLN A 116 1.14 8.34 -2.59
C GLN A 116 0.48 7.57 -1.44
N VAL A 117 -0.83 7.71 -1.24
CA VAL A 117 -1.59 6.91 -0.25
C VAL A 117 -1.64 5.44 -0.66
N LEU A 118 -1.85 5.15 -1.95
CA LEU A 118 -1.87 3.78 -2.47
C LEU A 118 -0.50 3.12 -2.36
N GLU A 119 0.58 3.81 -2.74
CA GLU A 119 1.97 3.35 -2.56
C GLU A 119 2.22 3.00 -1.09
N LEU A 120 1.80 3.87 -0.17
CA LEU A 120 1.98 3.64 1.26
C LEU A 120 1.17 2.43 1.77
N CYS A 121 -0.08 2.30 1.32
CA CYS A 121 -0.97 1.19 1.70
C CYS A 121 -0.43 -0.17 1.24
N LEU A 122 0.20 -0.23 0.07
CA LEU A 122 0.76 -1.45 -0.50
C LEU A 122 2.19 -1.75 -0.01
N SER A 123 2.81 -0.83 0.74
CA SER A 123 4.18 -0.93 1.27
C SER A 123 4.25 -1.18 2.78
N ILE A 124 3.12 -1.46 3.46
CA ILE A 124 3.12 -1.62 4.92
C ILE A 124 3.98 -2.83 5.32
N PRO A 125 5.07 -2.66 6.09
CA PRO A 125 6.01 -3.71 6.41
C PRO A 125 5.52 -4.49 7.62
N VAL A 126 4.56 -5.39 7.39
CA VAL A 126 4.03 -6.31 8.39
C VAL A 126 4.17 -7.75 7.90
N PRO A 127 4.25 -8.74 8.82
CA PRO A 127 4.29 -10.14 8.41
C PRO A 127 3.06 -10.49 7.55
N PHE A 128 3.25 -11.26 6.48
CA PHE A 128 2.16 -11.63 5.57
C PHE A 128 0.95 -12.23 6.32
N LYS A 129 1.20 -13.05 7.34
CA LYS A 129 0.15 -13.64 8.18
C LYS A 129 -0.73 -12.60 8.88
N ALA A 130 -0.17 -11.45 9.25
CA ALA A 130 -0.91 -10.35 9.85
C ALA A 130 -1.80 -9.60 8.85
N LEU A 131 -1.50 -9.68 7.55
CA LEU A 131 -2.32 -9.08 6.48
C LEU A 131 -3.56 -9.89 6.16
N ILE A 132 -3.53 -11.22 6.39
CA ILE A 132 -4.59 -12.14 5.96
C ILE A 132 -5.99 -11.62 6.33
N PRO A 133 -6.30 -11.24 7.59
CA PRO A 133 -7.65 -10.79 7.95
C PRO A 133 -8.11 -9.51 7.25
N TYR A 134 -7.19 -8.76 6.64
CA TYR A 134 -7.43 -7.45 6.03
C TYR A 134 -7.27 -7.47 4.51
N VAL A 135 -7.10 -8.64 3.88
CA VAL A 135 -6.93 -8.74 2.42
C VAL A 135 -8.09 -8.06 1.67
N SER A 136 -9.33 -8.21 2.14
CA SER A 136 -10.49 -7.52 1.56
C SER A 136 -10.39 -5.99 1.59
N LEU A 137 -9.76 -5.40 2.61
CA LEU A 137 -9.49 -3.97 2.69
C LEU A 137 -8.36 -3.53 1.75
N ILE A 138 -7.45 -4.45 1.39
CA ILE A 138 -6.30 -4.18 0.52
C ILE A 138 -6.68 -4.35 -0.97
N MET A 139 -7.68 -5.17 -1.27
CA MET A 139 -8.16 -5.40 -2.64
C MET A 139 -8.60 -4.11 -3.35
N ARG A 140 -9.27 -3.19 -2.64
CA ARG A 140 -9.69 -1.91 -3.22
C ARG A 140 -8.51 -0.97 -3.56
N PRO A 141 -7.50 -0.79 -2.68
CA PRO A 141 -6.24 -0.15 -3.03
C PRO A 141 -5.55 -0.79 -4.23
N ILE A 142 -5.50 -2.13 -4.34
CA ILE A 142 -4.91 -2.83 -5.49
C ILE A 142 -5.60 -2.40 -6.78
N VAL A 143 -6.94 -2.48 -6.84
CA VAL A 143 -7.71 -2.10 -8.03
C VAL A 143 -7.46 -0.64 -8.41
N SER A 144 -7.47 0.27 -7.43
CA SER A 144 -7.21 1.69 -7.67
C SER A 144 -5.79 1.94 -8.19
N ALA A 145 -4.81 1.18 -7.68
CA ALA A 145 -3.41 1.26 -8.09
C ALA A 145 -3.16 0.76 -9.53
N LEU A 146 -3.98 -0.16 -10.05
CA LEU A 146 -3.86 -0.67 -11.43
C LEU A 146 -4.16 0.39 -12.50
N SER A 147 -4.78 1.52 -12.14
CA SER A 147 -4.99 2.67 -13.02
C SER A 147 -3.93 3.77 -12.85
N GLY A 148 -2.94 3.56 -11.98
CA GLY A 148 -1.91 4.54 -11.64
C GLY A 148 -0.67 4.52 -12.55
N PRO A 149 0.42 5.18 -12.12
CA PRO A 149 1.69 5.13 -12.84
C PRO A 149 2.30 3.72 -12.82
N GLN A 150 3.21 3.44 -13.75
CA GLN A 150 3.81 2.12 -13.95
C GLN A 150 4.42 1.51 -12.67
N SER A 151 5.07 2.32 -11.82
CA SER A 151 5.64 1.84 -10.54
C SER A 151 4.57 1.32 -9.58
N LEU A 152 3.45 2.04 -9.48
CA LEU A 152 2.33 1.69 -8.61
C LEU A 152 1.58 0.45 -9.15
N ILE A 153 1.43 0.34 -10.48
CA ILE A 153 0.89 -0.87 -11.11
C ILE A 153 1.76 -2.08 -10.79
N LEU A 154 3.08 -1.95 -10.94
CA LEU A 154 4.02 -3.04 -10.65
C LEU A 154 3.90 -3.50 -9.19
N GLN A 155 3.85 -2.56 -8.24
CA GLN A 155 3.69 -2.86 -6.83
C GLN A 155 2.37 -3.59 -6.55
N ALA A 156 1.24 -3.08 -7.07
CA ALA A 156 -0.06 -3.71 -6.91
C ALA A 156 -0.09 -5.15 -7.47
N MET A 157 0.54 -5.37 -8.62
CA MET A 157 0.65 -6.68 -9.25
C MET A 157 1.52 -7.64 -8.42
N GLN A 158 2.62 -7.17 -7.83
CA GLN A 158 3.45 -7.98 -6.93
C GLN A 158 2.70 -8.35 -5.64
N THR A 159 1.97 -7.40 -5.05
CA THR A 159 1.11 -7.68 -3.87
C THR A 159 0.03 -8.71 -4.22
N LEU A 160 -0.62 -8.58 -5.38
CA LEU A 160 -1.63 -9.53 -5.82
C LEU A 160 -1.04 -10.91 -6.10
N GLU A 161 0.13 -10.99 -6.73
CA GLU A 161 0.84 -12.26 -6.93
C GLU A 161 1.15 -12.94 -5.60
N ALA A 162 1.61 -12.19 -4.60
CA ALA A 162 1.86 -12.73 -3.26
C ALA A 162 0.57 -13.28 -2.62
N PHE A 163 -0.57 -12.62 -2.79
CA PHE A 163 -1.86 -13.13 -2.32
C PHE A 163 -2.29 -14.41 -3.06
N VAL A 164 -2.14 -14.46 -4.38
CA VAL A 164 -2.43 -15.66 -5.18
C VAL A 164 -1.53 -16.84 -4.79
N ASP A 165 -0.28 -16.57 -4.41
CA ASP A 165 0.70 -17.63 -4.12
C ASP A 165 0.59 -18.21 -2.70
N ASN A 166 0.05 -17.43 -1.75
CA ASN A 166 0.13 -17.75 -0.34
C ASN A 166 -1.23 -17.88 0.36
N LEU A 167 -2.35 -17.55 -0.30
CA LEU A 167 -3.70 -17.68 0.28
C LEU A 167 -4.42 -18.90 -0.26
N GLU A 168 -5.35 -19.42 0.53
CA GLU A 168 -6.28 -20.44 0.07
C GLU A 168 -7.23 -19.87 -1.00
N ALA A 169 -7.47 -20.64 -2.06
CA ALA A 169 -8.21 -20.19 -3.24
C ALA A 169 -9.63 -19.68 -2.91
N ASP A 170 -10.35 -20.37 -2.03
CA ASP A 170 -11.71 -19.99 -1.64
C ASP A 170 -11.72 -18.68 -0.86
N TYR A 171 -10.80 -18.51 0.10
CA TYR A 171 -10.65 -17.28 0.87
C TYR A 171 -10.30 -16.08 -0.03
N LEU A 172 -9.33 -16.27 -0.92
CA LEU A 172 -8.94 -15.24 -1.88
C LEU A 172 -10.09 -14.87 -2.81
N TYR A 173 -10.87 -15.85 -3.26
CA TYR A 173 -12.03 -15.61 -4.11
C TYR A 173 -13.09 -14.75 -3.42
N GLU A 174 -13.41 -15.04 -2.14
CA GLU A 174 -14.34 -14.21 -1.35
C GLU A 174 -13.85 -12.76 -1.22
N CYS A 175 -12.54 -12.55 -1.07
CA CYS A 175 -11.95 -11.21 -1.01
C CYS A 175 -11.99 -10.47 -2.36
N ILE A 176 -11.84 -11.19 -3.47
CA ILE A 176 -11.87 -10.62 -4.83
C ILE A 176 -13.29 -10.28 -5.27
N LEU A 177 -14.29 -11.08 -4.87
CA LEU A 177 -15.65 -11.01 -5.39
C LEU A 177 -16.24 -9.57 -5.45
N PRO A 178 -16.08 -8.71 -4.42
CA PRO A 178 -16.63 -7.36 -4.43
C PRO A 178 -16.00 -6.42 -5.47
N VAL A 179 -14.76 -6.69 -5.87
CA VAL A 179 -13.99 -5.83 -6.80
C VAL A 179 -13.59 -6.58 -8.08
N LYS A 180 -14.20 -7.75 -8.31
CA LYS A 180 -13.79 -8.71 -9.34
C LYS A 180 -13.67 -8.07 -10.72
N ASP A 181 -14.70 -7.33 -11.14
CA ASP A 181 -14.79 -6.83 -12.50
C ASP A 181 -13.71 -5.78 -12.79
N GLU A 182 -13.54 -4.83 -11.87
CA GLU A 182 -12.51 -3.79 -11.93
C GLU A 182 -11.10 -4.40 -11.84
N LEU A 183 -10.92 -5.39 -10.97
CA LEU A 183 -9.65 -6.12 -10.83
C LEU A 183 -9.28 -6.84 -12.13
N MET A 184 -10.21 -7.60 -12.70
CA MET A 184 -9.96 -8.33 -13.95
C MET A 184 -9.64 -7.37 -15.10
N GLN A 185 -10.37 -6.25 -15.20
CA GLN A 185 -10.07 -5.21 -16.19
C GLN A 185 -8.66 -4.64 -16.01
N GLY A 186 -8.26 -4.34 -14.77
CA GLY A 186 -6.91 -3.87 -14.45
C GLY A 186 -5.83 -4.88 -14.82
N ILE A 187 -6.02 -6.17 -14.51
CA ILE A 187 -5.08 -7.23 -14.86
C ILE A 187 -4.97 -7.40 -16.40
N TYR A 188 -6.07 -7.31 -17.14
CA TYR A 188 -6.03 -7.36 -18.61
C TYR A 188 -5.31 -6.15 -19.21
N SER A 189 -5.46 -4.97 -18.63
CA SER A 189 -4.69 -3.79 -19.02
C SER A 189 -3.19 -4.00 -18.76
N ALA A 190 -2.83 -4.50 -17.58
CA ALA A 190 -1.46 -4.84 -17.20
C ALA A 190 -0.83 -5.88 -18.15
N LEU A 191 -1.60 -6.88 -18.59
CA LEU A 191 -1.17 -7.86 -19.58
C LEU A 191 -0.88 -7.23 -20.96
N ARG A 192 -1.48 -6.08 -21.30
CA ARG A 192 -1.20 -5.36 -22.55
C ARG A 192 -0.11 -4.29 -22.40
N SER A 193 0.42 -4.11 -21.20
CA SER A 193 1.48 -3.15 -20.93
C SER A 193 2.74 -3.46 -21.76
N SER A 194 3.40 -2.42 -22.25
CA SER A 194 4.71 -2.53 -22.89
C SER A 194 5.83 -2.86 -21.90
N ALA A 195 5.57 -2.71 -20.60
CA ALA A 195 6.50 -3.08 -19.53
C ALA A 195 6.51 -4.60 -19.33
N ASN A 196 7.62 -5.23 -19.73
CA ASN A 196 7.76 -6.70 -19.72
C ASN A 196 7.50 -7.30 -18.32
N ASP A 197 7.99 -6.68 -17.25
CA ASP A 197 7.84 -7.20 -15.89
C ASP A 197 6.37 -7.24 -15.44
N ILE A 198 5.61 -6.17 -15.72
CA ILE A 198 4.18 -6.09 -15.39
C ILE A 198 3.37 -7.11 -16.20
N ASN A 199 3.67 -7.21 -17.50
CA ASN A 199 3.04 -8.18 -18.39
C ASN A 199 3.27 -9.62 -17.91
N GLN A 200 4.50 -9.97 -17.52
CA GLN A 200 4.84 -11.32 -17.05
C GLN A 200 4.12 -11.65 -15.74
N ILE A 201 4.08 -10.73 -14.77
CA ILE A 201 3.34 -10.93 -13.52
C ILE A 201 1.85 -11.11 -13.81
N ALA A 202 1.26 -10.29 -14.68
CA ALA A 202 -0.14 -10.41 -15.08
C ALA A 202 -0.46 -11.78 -15.68
N PHE A 203 0.42 -12.27 -16.56
CA PHE A 203 0.27 -13.59 -17.17
C PHE A 203 0.30 -14.72 -16.13
N ARG A 204 1.25 -14.67 -15.18
CA ARG A 204 1.36 -15.66 -14.09
C ARG A 204 0.12 -15.67 -13.19
N ILE A 205 -0.35 -14.49 -12.78
CA ILE A 205 -1.55 -14.33 -11.95
C ILE A 205 -2.77 -14.94 -12.65
N LEU A 206 -3.03 -14.58 -13.92
CA LEU A 206 -4.15 -15.12 -14.67
C LEU A 206 -4.06 -16.63 -14.85
N GLY A 207 -2.86 -17.17 -15.07
CA GLY A 207 -2.64 -18.62 -15.17
C GLY A 207 -2.94 -19.37 -13.87
N LYS A 208 -2.52 -18.83 -12.71
CA LYS A 208 -2.77 -19.41 -11.39
C LYS A 208 -4.25 -19.33 -11.01
N ILE A 209 -4.85 -18.14 -11.14
CA ILE A 209 -6.27 -17.93 -10.90
C ILE A 209 -7.12 -18.81 -11.83
N GLY A 210 -6.75 -18.91 -13.11
CA GLY A 210 -7.44 -19.74 -14.09
C GLY A 210 -7.31 -21.25 -13.85
N LYS A 211 -6.26 -21.71 -13.15
CA LYS A 211 -6.08 -23.11 -12.76
C LYS A 211 -7.01 -23.46 -11.59
N GLU A 212 -7.08 -22.59 -10.59
CA GLU A 212 -7.77 -22.86 -9.32
C GLU A 212 -9.27 -22.50 -9.37
N ASN A 213 -9.66 -21.49 -10.16
CA ASN A 213 -11.00 -20.91 -10.16
C ASN A 213 -11.71 -20.98 -11.54
N ARG A 214 -11.48 -22.05 -12.32
CA ARG A 214 -12.07 -22.26 -13.67
C ARG A 214 -13.59 -22.00 -13.74
N THR A 215 -14.31 -22.22 -12.65
CA THR A 215 -15.79 -22.19 -12.63
C THR A 215 -16.37 -20.83 -12.26
N TYR A 216 -15.61 -19.93 -11.63
CA TYR A 216 -16.16 -18.79 -10.88
C TYR A 216 -15.69 -17.40 -11.34
N LEU A 217 -14.45 -17.26 -11.80
CA LEU A 217 -13.91 -15.97 -12.23
C LEU A 217 -14.05 -15.71 -13.74
N MET A 218 -14.05 -16.78 -14.54
CA MET A 218 -14.12 -16.72 -16.02
C MET A 218 -15.55 -16.75 -16.58
N LYS A 219 -16.61 -16.73 -15.74
CA LYS A 219 -17.98 -16.62 -16.26
C LYS A 219 -18.13 -15.30 -17.01
N PRO A 220 -18.56 -15.32 -18.28
CA PRO A 220 -18.70 -14.12 -19.09
C PRO A 220 -19.69 -13.15 -18.42
N GLN A 221 -19.34 -11.86 -18.41
CA GLN A 221 -20.26 -10.80 -17.99
C GLN A 221 -21.53 -10.84 -18.86
N LYS A 222 -22.70 -10.72 -18.23
CA LYS A 222 -23.91 -10.38 -18.96
C LYS A 222 -23.78 -8.93 -19.41
N VAL A 223 -23.58 -8.74 -20.71
CA VAL A 223 -23.72 -7.42 -21.32
C VAL A 223 -25.20 -7.06 -21.24
N GLU A 224 -25.55 -6.02 -20.48
CA GLU A 224 -26.87 -5.40 -20.62
C GLU A 224 -26.91 -4.71 -21.98
N HIS A 225 -27.45 -5.40 -22.99
CA HIS A 225 -27.83 -4.76 -24.23
C HIS A 225 -28.92 -3.74 -23.89
N ASN A 226 -28.53 -2.46 -23.85
CA ASN A 226 -29.47 -1.36 -23.81
C ASN A 226 -30.19 -1.35 -25.17
N THR A 227 -31.31 -2.07 -25.27
CA THR A 227 -32.20 -2.03 -26.43
C THR A 227 -32.97 -0.71 -26.41
N ASN A 228 -32.29 0.38 -26.73
CA ASN A 228 -32.90 1.66 -27.04
C ASN A 228 -32.46 2.10 -28.44
N GLY A 229 -33.08 1.44 -29.43
CA GLY A 229 -33.41 1.97 -30.75
C GLY A 229 -32.27 2.26 -31.75
N PRO A 230 -32.60 2.46 -33.04
CA PRO A 230 -33.93 2.66 -33.61
C PRO A 230 -34.64 1.39 -34.11
#